data_AF-A0A9P7PC49-F1
#
_entry.id   AF-A0A9P7PC49-F1
#
_cell.length_a   1.000
_cell.length_b   1.000
_cell.length_c   1.000
_cell.angle_alpha   90.00
_cell.angle_beta   90.00
_cell.angle_gamma   90.00
#
_symmetry.space_group_name_H-M   'P 1'
#
loop_
_entity.id
_entity.type
_entity.pdbx_description
1 polymer ?
#
loop_
_entity_poly.entity_id
_entity_poly.type
_entity_poly.pdbx_seq_one_letter_code
_entity_poly.pdbx_strand_id
1 'polypeptide(L)'
;MRLLTTLTFALGALALATGPVKSTADQLAVHGDASVNLDDATAIEGITKRDEEASPSELDKRIGGGTVMRDIPLPHIPNPAPIIIAGVTIIFNMAARWTVVNGNLNLDYYAKSVRFTNLSARRLVVEAIANGANIFFRHMSVGRIDTGTCPENAENLRLYISPALDEL
;
A
#
# COMPACT_ATOMS: atom_id res chain seq x y z
N MET A 1 -8.86 47.99 12.01
CA MET A 1 -7.81 47.66 13.00
C MET A 1 -7.02 46.48 12.45
N ARG A 2 -5.75 46.71 12.08
CA ARG A 2 -4.84 45.70 11.54
C ARG A 2 -4.01 45.18 12.71
N LEU A 3 -4.09 43.88 12.99
CA LEU A 3 -3.25 43.24 14.01
C LEU A 3 -2.17 42.39 13.35
N LEU A 4 -0.98 42.59 13.90
CA LEU A 4 0.33 42.25 13.39
C LEU A 4 0.60 40.74 13.33
N THR A 5 1.47 40.46 12.38
CA THR A 5 2.25 39.27 12.06
C THR A 5 3.18 38.74 13.16
N THR A 6 3.69 37.52 12.86
CA THR A 6 4.92 36.84 13.29
C THR A 6 4.91 36.02 14.58
N LEU A 7 4.91 34.69 14.41
CA LEU A 7 5.50 33.75 15.38
C LEU A 7 6.49 32.85 14.64
N THR A 8 7.77 33.03 14.97
CA THR A 8 8.93 32.23 14.59
C THR A 8 8.92 30.87 15.29
N PHE A 9 9.12 29.78 14.53
CA PHE A 9 9.60 28.52 15.11
C PHE A 9 10.84 28.07 14.35
N ALA A 10 11.97 28.18 15.05
CA ALA A 10 13.25 27.57 14.70
C ALA A 10 13.32 26.16 15.30
N LEU A 11 14.30 25.38 14.78
CA LEU A 11 14.83 24.09 15.25
C LEU A 11 14.11 22.86 14.67
N GLY A 12 14.81 21.83 14.16
CA GLY A 12 16.23 21.55 14.24
C GLY A 12 16.69 20.61 13.13
N ALA A 13 17.98 20.74 12.80
CA ALA A 13 18.69 19.84 11.91
C ALA A 13 18.81 18.46 12.56
N LEU A 14 18.25 17.42 11.94
CA LEU A 14 18.65 16.04 12.22
C LEU A 14 19.97 15.79 11.51
N ALA A 15 21.08 15.96 12.23
CA ALA A 15 22.39 15.54 11.79
C ALA A 15 22.50 14.01 11.87
N LEU A 16 23.02 13.41 10.79
CA LEU A 16 23.36 12.01 10.65
C LEU A 16 24.31 11.53 11.76
N ALA A 17 24.01 10.38 12.35
CA ALA A 17 24.96 9.62 13.15
C ALA A 17 24.71 8.11 13.00
N THR A 18 24.83 7.59 11.78
CA THR A 18 25.07 6.16 11.56
C THR A 18 26.58 5.93 11.49
N GLY A 19 27.20 5.65 12.64
CA GLY A 19 28.59 5.21 12.68
C GLY A 19 28.76 3.85 11.99
N PRO A 20 29.93 3.56 11.39
CA PRO A 20 30.17 2.28 10.73
C PRO A 20 30.33 1.17 11.77
N VAL A 21 29.54 0.10 11.62
CA VAL A 21 29.74 -1.14 12.39
C VAL A 21 31.07 -1.75 11.96
N LYS A 22 32.02 -1.79 12.90
CA LYS A 22 33.31 -2.44 12.73
C LYS A 22 33.12 -3.92 12.44
N SER A 23 33.67 -4.35 11.31
CA SER A 23 33.95 -5.74 10.96
C SER A 23 35.05 -6.26 11.89
N THR A 24 34.75 -7.22 12.75
CA THR A 24 35.78 -7.99 13.47
C THR A 24 36.14 -9.20 12.61
N ALA A 25 37.20 -9.05 11.82
CA ALA A 25 38.03 -10.16 11.40
C ALA A 25 38.93 -10.53 12.59
N ASP A 26 38.84 -11.77 13.06
CA ASP A 26 39.98 -12.64 13.37
C ASP A 26 39.48 -13.85 14.15
N GLN A 27 39.37 -14.99 13.46
CA GLN A 27 39.82 -16.26 14.03
C GLN A 27 40.17 -17.22 12.90
N LEU A 28 41.47 -17.20 12.62
CA LEU A 28 42.34 -18.34 12.33
C LEU A 28 41.88 -19.39 11.32
N ALA A 29 42.60 -19.41 10.21
CA ALA A 29 42.79 -20.56 9.37
C ALA A 29 43.33 -21.76 10.17
N VAL A 30 42.63 -22.90 10.12
CA VAL A 30 43.25 -24.23 10.10
C VAL A 30 42.44 -25.11 9.16
N HIS A 31 43.01 -25.37 7.99
CA HIS A 31 42.58 -26.43 7.09
C HIS A 31 43.17 -27.73 7.65
N GLY A 32 42.33 -28.61 8.17
CA GLY A 32 42.73 -29.89 8.76
C GLY A 32 41.57 -30.88 8.67
N ASP A 33 41.86 -31.97 7.98
CA ASP A 33 40.97 -33.05 7.54
C ASP A 33 40.38 -33.89 8.70
N ALA A 34 39.31 -34.63 8.38
CA ALA A 34 38.76 -35.80 9.07
C ALA A 34 38.13 -35.63 10.48
N SER A 35 36.80 -35.73 10.53
CA SER A 35 36.08 -36.91 11.02
C SER A 35 34.71 -36.55 11.60
N VAL A 36 33.69 -37.18 11.02
CA VAL A 36 32.32 -37.22 11.52
C VAL A 36 32.30 -38.08 12.78
N ASN A 37 31.89 -37.51 13.91
CA ASN A 37 31.34 -38.26 15.03
C ASN A 37 30.01 -37.60 15.42
N LEU A 38 28.93 -38.14 14.85
CA LEU A 38 27.63 -38.13 15.50
C LEU A 38 27.75 -39.03 16.73
N ASP A 39 27.60 -38.47 17.92
CA ASP A 39 26.90 -39.09 19.05
C ASP A 39 27.15 -38.21 20.29
N ASP A 40 26.29 -37.22 20.50
CA ASP A 40 25.74 -36.99 21.83
C ASP A 40 24.40 -36.24 21.72
N ALA A 41 23.33 -37.03 21.63
CA ALA A 41 21.97 -36.56 21.76
C ALA A 41 21.66 -36.36 23.25
N THR A 42 21.72 -35.13 23.72
CA THR A 42 21.09 -34.73 24.97
C THR A 42 20.08 -33.62 24.72
N ALA A 43 18.82 -34.02 24.84
CA ALA A 43 17.63 -33.20 24.73
C ALA A 43 17.66 -32.04 25.74
N ILE A 44 17.46 -30.82 25.25
CA ILE A 44 17.01 -29.71 26.06
C ILE A 44 15.71 -29.20 25.45
N GLU A 45 14.64 -29.47 26.20
CA GLU A 45 13.28 -29.00 26.01
C GLU A 45 13.23 -27.48 25.88
N GLY A 46 12.38 -26.98 24.97
CA GLY A 46 12.02 -25.56 24.99
C GLY A 46 11.77 -24.88 23.64
N ILE A 47 11.30 -25.59 22.60
CA ILE A 47 10.73 -24.92 21.42
C ILE A 47 9.21 -25.10 21.48
N THR A 48 8.55 -24.13 22.10
CA THR A 48 7.11 -23.97 22.02
C THR A 48 6.70 -23.82 20.56
N LYS A 49 6.00 -24.84 20.04
CA LYS A 49 5.09 -24.72 18.91
C LYS A 49 4.16 -23.54 19.18
N ARG A 50 4.35 -22.43 18.48
CA ARG A 50 3.30 -21.44 18.33
C ARG A 50 2.70 -21.66 16.96
N ASP A 51 1.47 -22.16 17.03
CA ASP A 51 0.60 -22.48 15.93
C ASP A 51 0.51 -21.36 14.89
N GLU A 52 0.27 -21.86 13.68
CA GLU A 52 -0.20 -21.15 12.51
C GLU A 52 -1.31 -20.15 12.84
N GLU A 53 -1.04 -18.87 12.60
CA GLU A 53 -2.01 -18.03 11.90
C GLU A 53 -1.31 -17.48 10.68
N ALA A 54 -1.20 -18.34 9.66
CA ALA A 54 -1.12 -17.88 8.30
C ALA A 54 -2.39 -17.08 8.04
N SER A 55 -2.32 -15.76 8.23
CA SER A 55 -3.26 -14.86 7.56
C SER A 55 -3.30 -15.30 6.10
N PRO A 56 -4.47 -15.52 5.50
CA PRO A 56 -4.56 -15.70 4.07
C PRO A 56 -4.25 -14.33 3.47
N SER A 57 -2.97 -13.99 3.42
CA SER A 57 -2.48 -12.96 2.52
C SER A 57 -2.77 -13.50 1.14
N GLU A 58 -3.92 -13.08 0.61
CA GLU A 58 -4.27 -13.19 -0.78
C GLU A 58 -3.00 -12.91 -1.57
N LEU A 59 -2.54 -13.96 -2.24
CA LEU A 59 -1.29 -13.96 -2.98
C LEU A 59 -1.50 -12.99 -4.14
N ASP A 60 -1.27 -11.70 -3.89
CA ASP A 60 -1.27 -10.62 -4.87
C ASP A 60 -0.35 -11.08 -5.99
N LYS A 61 -0.97 -11.61 -7.06
CA LYS A 61 -0.25 -12.17 -8.19
C LYS A 61 0.51 -11.03 -8.83
N ARG A 62 1.79 -10.94 -8.49
CA ARG A 62 2.78 -10.11 -9.19
C ARG A 62 2.99 -10.69 -10.58
N ILE A 63 2.08 -10.41 -11.50
CA ILE A 63 2.24 -10.79 -12.91
C ILE A 63 3.13 -9.70 -13.53
N GLY A 64 4.37 -10.04 -13.88
CA GLY A 64 5.26 -9.18 -14.67
C GLY A 64 5.66 -7.86 -14.02
N GLY A 65 5.75 -7.79 -12.69
CA GLY A 65 6.12 -6.56 -11.96
C GLY A 65 5.00 -5.57 -11.73
N GLY A 66 3.78 -5.87 -12.19
CA GLY A 66 2.55 -5.16 -11.84
C GLY A 66 1.80 -5.80 -10.66
N THR A 67 0.91 -5.02 -10.06
CA THR A 67 -0.04 -5.43 -9.02
C THR A 67 -1.45 -5.34 -9.60
N VAL A 68 -2.22 -6.41 -9.43
CA VAL A 68 -3.63 -6.46 -9.81
C VAL A 68 -4.43 -6.76 -8.57
N MET A 69 -5.36 -5.87 -8.23
CA MET A 69 -6.24 -6.04 -7.09
C MET A 69 -7.69 -6.03 -7.59
N ARG A 70 -8.39 -7.12 -7.33
CA ARG A 70 -9.78 -7.32 -7.76
C ARG A 70 -10.68 -7.11 -6.56
N ASP A 71 -11.92 -6.74 -6.84
CA ASP A 71 -13.00 -6.73 -5.85
C ASP A 71 -12.72 -5.83 -4.63
N ILE A 72 -12.10 -4.67 -4.86
CA ILE A 72 -11.94 -3.65 -3.82
C ILE A 72 -13.33 -3.06 -3.53
N PRO A 73 -13.89 -3.23 -2.33
CA PRO A 73 -15.23 -2.74 -2.03
C PRO A 73 -15.22 -1.21 -2.00
N LEU A 74 -16.18 -0.60 -2.69
CA LEU A 74 -16.40 0.82 -2.62
C LEU A 74 -17.10 1.15 -1.29
N PRO A 75 -16.58 2.12 -0.52
CA PRO A 75 -17.14 2.43 0.79
C PRO A 75 -18.52 3.09 0.66
N HIS A 76 -19.38 2.86 1.66
CA HIS A 76 -20.71 3.49 1.81
C HIS A 76 -20.79 4.40 3.04
N ILE A 77 -19.67 5.03 3.39
CA ILE A 77 -19.52 5.92 4.56
C ILE A 77 -19.08 7.32 4.12
N PRO A 78 -19.37 8.39 4.87
CA PRO A 78 -19.10 9.76 4.43
C PRO A 78 -17.62 10.11 4.23
N ASN A 79 -16.71 9.54 5.02
CA ASN A 79 -15.27 9.85 4.95
C ASN A 79 -14.43 8.59 5.17
N PRO A 80 -14.30 7.72 4.14
CA PRO A 80 -13.51 6.51 4.23
C PRO A 80 -12.02 6.81 4.32
N ALA A 81 -11.29 5.93 4.99
CA ALA A 81 -9.83 6.01 5.04
C ALA A 81 -9.24 5.81 3.63
N PRO A 82 -8.16 6.55 3.27
CA PRO A 82 -7.44 6.30 2.03
C PRO A 82 -6.81 4.90 2.01
N ILE A 83 -6.75 4.28 0.83
CA ILE A 83 -6.11 2.98 0.63
C ILE A 83 -4.82 3.20 -0.16
N ILE A 84 -3.76 2.44 0.14
CA ILE A 84 -2.49 2.51 -0.59
C ILE A 84 -2.19 1.15 -1.20
N ILE A 85 -2.05 1.10 -2.53
CA ILE A 85 -1.77 -0.12 -3.28
C ILE A 85 -0.61 0.14 -4.23
N ALA A 86 0.45 -0.66 -4.12
CA ALA A 86 1.64 -0.58 -4.98
C ALA A 86 2.26 0.85 -5.10
N GLY A 87 2.16 1.66 -4.04
CA GLY A 87 2.64 3.04 -4.02
C GLY A 87 1.68 4.07 -4.63
N VAL A 88 0.46 3.69 -4.97
CA VAL A 88 -0.62 4.59 -5.36
C VAL A 88 -1.58 4.78 -4.19
N THR A 89 -1.76 6.01 -3.74
CA THR A 89 -2.79 6.37 -2.76
C THR A 89 -4.11 6.62 -3.46
N ILE A 90 -5.15 6.00 -2.95
CA ILE A 90 -6.52 6.01 -3.47
C ILE A 90 -7.41 6.66 -2.43
N ILE A 91 -8.07 7.75 -2.81
CA ILE A 91 -8.98 8.51 -1.96
C ILE A 91 -10.36 8.51 -2.61
N PHE A 92 -11.38 8.11 -1.86
CA PHE A 92 -12.76 8.09 -2.33
C PHE A 92 -13.43 9.41 -1.98
N ASN A 93 -13.84 10.17 -2.99
CA ASN A 93 -14.65 11.37 -2.80
C ASN A 93 -16.12 10.95 -2.78
N MET A 94 -16.71 11.01 -1.58
CA MET A 94 -18.06 10.52 -1.33
C MET A 94 -19.12 11.58 -1.63
N ALA A 95 -20.29 11.13 -2.05
CA ALA A 95 -21.49 11.94 -2.14
C ALA A 95 -22.64 11.25 -1.39
N ALA A 96 -23.58 12.05 -0.89
CA ALA A 96 -24.76 11.55 -0.20
C ALA A 96 -25.98 11.64 -1.13
N ARG A 97 -26.90 10.68 -1.00
CA ARG A 97 -28.19 10.69 -1.68
C ARG A 97 -29.27 10.13 -0.78
N TRP A 98 -30.49 10.61 -0.96
CA TRP A 98 -31.65 10.01 -0.31
C TRP A 98 -32.19 8.86 -1.16
N THR A 99 -32.38 7.71 -0.55
CA THR A 99 -32.96 6.52 -1.18
C THR A 99 -34.16 6.07 -0.37
N VAL A 100 -35.19 5.55 -1.04
CA VAL A 100 -36.35 4.97 -0.35
C VAL A 100 -36.15 3.46 -0.29
N VAL A 101 -36.02 2.93 0.92
CA VAL A 101 -35.87 1.49 1.16
C VAL A 101 -37.00 1.06 2.09
N ASN A 102 -37.83 0.11 1.64
CA ASN A 102 -38.99 -0.39 2.40
C ASN A 102 -39.93 0.73 2.91
N GLY A 103 -40.13 1.77 2.11
CA GLY A 103 -40.99 2.91 2.45
C GLY A 103 -40.35 3.95 3.38
N ASN A 104 -39.12 3.75 3.82
CA ASN A 104 -38.38 4.69 4.66
C ASN A 104 -37.33 5.46 3.84
N LEU A 105 -37.18 6.74 4.15
CA LEU A 105 -36.15 7.59 3.56
C LEU A 105 -34.82 7.35 4.27
N ASN A 106 -33.84 6.81 3.56
CA ASN A 106 -32.51 6.51 4.07
C ASN A 106 -31.46 7.38 3.38
N LEU A 107 -30.53 7.94 4.15
CA LEU A 107 -29.36 8.63 3.62
C LEU A 107 -28.29 7.58 3.28
N ASP A 108 -27.98 7.46 2.00
CA ASP A 108 -26.96 6.56 1.46
C ASP A 108 -25.75 7.37 0.97
N TYR A 109 -24.55 6.79 1.12
CA TYR A 109 -23.31 7.37 0.61
C TYR A 109 -22.73 6.49 -0.48
N TYR A 110 -22.24 7.11 -1.54
CA TYR A 110 -21.59 6.41 -2.64
C TYR A 110 -20.32 7.17 -3.07
N ALA A 111 -19.37 6.42 -3.63
CA ALA A 111 -18.17 7.02 -4.21
C ALA A 111 -18.55 7.73 -5.52
N LYS A 112 -18.47 9.06 -5.54
CA LYS A 112 -18.74 9.86 -6.76
C LYS A 112 -17.51 9.93 -7.67
N SER A 113 -16.34 10.00 -7.07
CA SER A 113 -15.08 9.97 -7.80
C SER A 113 -13.98 9.36 -6.95
N VAL A 114 -12.95 8.86 -7.61
CA VAL A 114 -11.79 8.26 -6.98
C VAL A 114 -10.56 9.04 -7.40
N ARG A 115 -9.82 9.57 -6.43
CA ARG A 115 -8.58 10.28 -6.65
C ARG A 115 -7.42 9.31 -6.48
N PHE A 116 -6.50 9.33 -7.44
CA PHE A 116 -5.29 8.53 -7.46
C PHE A 116 -4.09 9.46 -7.34
N THR A 117 -3.15 9.11 -6.46
CA THR A 117 -1.88 9.82 -6.28
C THR A 117 -0.74 8.82 -6.36
N ASN A 118 0.21 9.02 -7.28
CA ASN A 118 1.41 8.18 -7.34
C ASN A 118 2.45 8.68 -6.34
N LEU A 119 2.64 7.94 -5.24
CA LEU A 119 3.69 8.17 -4.24
C LEU A 119 4.90 7.23 -4.43
N SER A 120 4.89 6.41 -5.48
CA SER A 120 6.02 5.57 -5.83
C SER A 120 7.17 6.41 -6.39
N ALA A 121 8.41 5.94 -6.22
CA ALA A 121 9.60 6.58 -6.78
C ALA A 121 9.73 6.40 -8.31
N ARG A 122 8.79 5.70 -8.95
CA ARG A 122 8.78 5.38 -10.38
C ARG A 122 7.47 5.81 -11.05
N ARG A 123 7.52 5.95 -12.38
CA ARG A 123 6.33 6.15 -13.20
C ARG A 123 5.49 4.87 -13.22
N LEU A 124 4.18 5.02 -13.11
CA LEU A 124 3.23 3.92 -13.10
C LEU A 124 2.18 4.10 -14.18
N VAL A 125 1.67 3.02 -14.74
CA VAL A 125 0.40 2.97 -15.46
C VAL A 125 -0.64 2.46 -14.49
N VAL A 126 -1.70 3.24 -14.30
CA VAL A 126 -2.80 2.91 -13.40
C VAL A 126 -4.08 2.83 -14.22
N GLU A 127 -4.74 1.69 -14.14
CA GLU A 127 -6.05 1.42 -14.70
C GLU A 127 -7.02 1.05 -13.60
N ALA A 128 -8.17 1.71 -13.55
CA ALA A 128 -9.23 1.42 -12.60
C ALA A 128 -10.56 1.19 -13.34
N ILE A 129 -11.23 0.09 -13.01
CA ILE A 129 -12.47 -0.35 -13.64
C ILE A 129 -13.52 -0.51 -12.53
N ALA A 130 -14.66 0.16 -12.67
CA ALA A 130 -15.80 0.05 -11.76
C ALA A 130 -17.06 -0.29 -12.56
N ASN A 131 -17.85 -1.25 -12.07
CA ASN A 131 -19.06 -1.73 -12.75
C ASN A 131 -18.83 -2.09 -14.24
N GLY A 132 -17.69 -2.71 -14.55
CA GLY A 132 -17.31 -3.10 -15.92
C GLY A 132 -16.83 -1.96 -16.83
N ALA A 133 -16.90 -0.69 -16.40
CA ALA A 133 -16.42 0.46 -17.16
C ALA A 133 -15.06 0.94 -16.64
N ASN A 134 -14.16 1.30 -17.55
CA ASN A 134 -12.89 1.92 -17.19
C ASN A 134 -13.16 3.37 -16.75
N ILE A 135 -12.93 3.66 -15.47
CA ILE A 135 -13.14 4.98 -14.87
C ILE A 135 -11.85 5.80 -14.85
N PHE A 136 -10.71 5.16 -15.04
CA PHE A 136 -9.40 5.78 -14.94
C PHE A 136 -8.36 4.97 -15.70
N PHE A 137 -7.65 5.61 -16.63
CA PHE A 137 -6.49 5.03 -17.30
C PHE A 137 -5.46 6.11 -17.59
N ARG A 138 -4.32 6.10 -16.89
CA ARG A 138 -3.28 7.12 -17.03
C ARG A 138 -1.87 6.59 -16.73
N HIS A 139 -0.90 7.19 -17.41
CA HIS A 139 0.50 7.18 -17.00
C HIS A 139 0.71 8.25 -15.91
N MET A 140 0.97 7.79 -14.70
CA MET A 140 1.17 8.61 -13.51
C MET A 140 2.66 8.81 -13.24
N SER A 141 3.15 10.03 -13.48
CA SER A 141 4.46 10.48 -13.00
C SER A 141 4.52 10.49 -11.46
N VAL A 142 5.72 10.49 -10.90
CA VAL A 142 5.94 10.62 -9.46
C VAL A 142 5.26 11.88 -8.93
N GLY A 143 4.45 11.75 -7.88
CA GLY A 143 3.67 12.83 -7.28
C GLY A 143 2.44 13.27 -8.08
N ARG A 144 2.16 12.68 -9.25
CA ARG A 144 0.98 13.03 -10.04
C ARG A 144 -0.30 12.67 -9.30
N ILE A 145 -1.26 13.60 -9.33
CA ILE A 145 -2.61 13.44 -8.79
C ILE A 145 -3.58 13.55 -9.96
N ASP A 146 -4.51 12.61 -10.04
CA ASP A 146 -5.56 12.63 -11.05
C ASP A 146 -6.83 11.97 -10.49
N THR A 147 -7.99 12.18 -11.10
CA THR A 147 -9.28 11.74 -10.56
C THR A 147 -10.14 11.09 -11.65
N GLY A 148 -10.68 9.91 -11.35
CA GLY A 148 -11.66 9.23 -12.18
C GLY A 148 -13.08 9.40 -11.62
N THR A 149 -14.06 9.57 -12.50
CA THR A 149 -15.48 9.61 -12.11
C THR A 149 -16.00 8.19 -11.95
N CYS A 150 -16.60 7.88 -10.82
CA CYS A 150 -17.14 6.56 -10.55
C CYS A 150 -18.62 6.52 -10.98
N PRO A 151 -19.08 5.46 -11.67
CA PRO A 151 -20.49 5.32 -11.99
C PRO A 151 -21.31 5.14 -10.71
N GLU A 152 -22.53 5.67 -10.71
CA GLU A 152 -23.45 5.48 -9.60
C GLU A 152 -23.75 3.99 -9.41
N ASN A 153 -23.86 3.55 -8.15
CA ASN A 153 -24.09 2.15 -7.76
C ASN A 153 -22.95 1.18 -8.08
N ALA A 154 -21.73 1.66 -8.33
CA ALA A 154 -20.58 0.77 -8.32
C ALA A 154 -20.35 0.23 -6.89
N GLU A 155 -20.33 -1.09 -6.75
CA GLU A 155 -20.05 -1.76 -5.48
C GLU A 155 -18.57 -2.09 -5.33
N ASN A 156 -17.90 -2.40 -6.45
CA ASN A 156 -16.53 -2.89 -6.45
C ASN A 156 -15.67 -2.16 -7.49
N LEU A 157 -14.40 -2.01 -7.16
CA LEU A 157 -13.34 -1.46 -8.00
C LEU A 157 -12.31 -2.56 -8.31
N ARG A 158 -11.93 -2.67 -9.58
CA ARG A 158 -10.77 -3.46 -10.01
C ARG A 158 -9.65 -2.51 -10.39
N LEU A 159 -8.45 -2.80 -9.93
CA LEU A 159 -7.30 -1.94 -10.09
C LEU A 159 -6.13 -2.72 -10.69
N TYR A 160 -5.52 -2.15 -11.72
CA TYR A 160 -4.29 -2.64 -12.33
C TYR A 160 -3.23 -1.54 -12.22
N ILE A 161 -2.11 -1.87 -11.61
CA ILE A 161 -0.96 -0.97 -11.48
C ILE A 161 0.24 -1.68 -12.06
N SER A 162 0.90 -1.05 -13.03
CA SER A 162 2.14 -1.57 -13.60
C SER A 162 3.19 -0.47 -13.69
N PRO A 163 4.50 -0.80 -13.64
CA PRO A 163 5.54 0.15 -13.99
C PRO A 163 5.32 0.65 -15.42
N ALA A 164 5.42 1.96 -15.65
CA ALA A 164 5.53 2.47 -17.01
C ALA A 164 6.93 2.09 -17.51
N LEU A 165 7.00 1.35 -18.61
CA LEU A 165 8.25 1.17 -19.35
C LEU A 165 8.54 2.53 -19.99
N ASP A 166 9.60 3.20 -19.55
CA ASP A 166 10.14 4.34 -20.27
C ASP A 166 10.74 3.78 -21.57
N GLU A 167 9.98 3.83 -22.66
CA GLU A 167 10.59 3.72 -23.99
C GLU A 167 11.50 4.95 -24.15
N LEU A 168 12.81 4.66 -24.25
CA LEU A 168 13.90 5.61 -24.50
C LEU A 168 13.73 6.37 -25.80
#